data_AF-A0A2R6IFA1-F1
#
_entry.id   AF-A0A2R6IFA1-F1
#
_cell.length_a   1.000
_cell.length_b   1.000
_cell.length_c   1.000
_cell.angle_alpha   90.00
_cell.angle_beta   90.00
_cell.angle_gamma   90.00
#
_symmetry.space_group_name_H-M   'P 1'
#
loop_
_entity.id
_entity.type
_entity.pdbx_description
1 polymer ?
#
loop_
_entity_poly.entity_id
_entity_poly.type
_entity_poly.pdbx_seq_one_letter_code
_entity_poly.pdbx_strand_id
1 'polypeptide(L)'
;MSLAVALAALAAVPTAAPPPDRTAVLDRFEGERAVLALDERRSSLAVDRSALPTAGRHADAVFRVRVAHGTLASVRYDPERTRRRARESREQFDRLADPPPARGNRRDARPGPKERCGARRSGADAEG
;
A
#
# COMPACT_ATOMS: atom_id res chain seq x y z
N MET A 1 29.86 -3.54 -11.95
CA MET A 1 29.48 -4.56 -12.94
C MET A 1 28.02 -4.90 -12.74
N SER A 2 27.11 -4.35 -13.55
CA SER A 2 25.69 -4.72 -13.49
C SER A 2 25.25 -5.14 -14.90
N LEU A 3 25.24 -6.46 -15.10
CA LEU A 3 24.60 -7.12 -16.23
C LEU A 3 23.09 -6.90 -16.12
N ALA A 4 22.50 -6.17 -17.06
CA ALA A 4 21.08 -6.30 -17.39
C ALA A 4 21.00 -7.26 -18.56
N VAL A 5 20.82 -8.55 -18.27
CA VAL A 5 20.43 -9.55 -19.27
C VAL A 5 18.92 -9.66 -19.22
N ALA A 6 18.27 -9.37 -20.35
CA ALA A 6 17.06 -10.08 -20.72
C ALA A 6 17.12 -10.31 -22.24
N LEU A 7 17.15 -11.60 -22.57
CA LEU A 7 17.27 -12.21 -23.87
C LEU A 7 16.09 -11.84 -24.80
N ALA A 8 16.35 -11.97 -26.09
CA ALA A 8 15.61 -11.47 -27.24
C ALA A 8 14.16 -11.95 -27.41
N ALA A 9 13.34 -11.08 -28.01
CA ALA A 9 12.37 -11.49 -29.02
C ALA A 9 12.72 -10.80 -30.35
N LEU A 10 13.22 -11.59 -31.29
CA LEU A 10 13.48 -11.23 -32.67
C LEU A 10 12.14 -11.15 -33.40
N ALA A 11 11.67 -9.94 -33.73
CA ALA A 11 10.70 -9.71 -34.79
C ALA A 11 10.82 -8.25 -35.26
N ALA A 12 11.35 -8.07 -36.47
CA ALA A 12 11.28 -6.81 -37.19
C ALA A 12 9.84 -6.58 -37.67
N VAL A 13 9.15 -5.57 -37.13
CA VAL A 13 7.82 -5.07 -37.58
C VAL A 13 7.82 -3.53 -37.36
N PRO A 14 7.25 -2.72 -38.27
CA PRO A 14 7.76 -1.40 -38.62
C PRO A 14 7.42 -0.32 -37.61
N THR A 15 8.27 0.73 -37.55
CA THR A 15 8.03 2.10 -37.06
C THR A 15 6.66 2.34 -36.39
N ALA A 16 6.50 1.80 -35.19
CA ALA A 16 5.56 2.32 -34.22
C ALA A 16 6.42 2.99 -33.15
N ALA A 17 6.07 4.23 -32.79
CA ALA A 17 6.74 4.92 -31.70
C ALA A 17 6.82 3.96 -30.49
N PRO A 18 7.97 3.91 -29.77
CA PRO A 18 8.13 2.99 -28.67
C PRO A 18 6.96 3.17 -27.70
N PRO A 19 6.33 2.07 -27.23
CA PRO A 19 5.22 2.19 -26.31
C PRO A 19 5.66 3.00 -25.07
N PRO A 20 4.78 3.82 -24.50
CA PRO A 20 5.13 4.63 -23.34
C PRO A 20 5.51 3.72 -22.16
N ASP A 21 6.37 4.23 -21.28
CA ASP A 21 6.64 3.58 -20.00
C ASP A 21 5.34 3.53 -19.17
N ARG A 22 5.03 2.37 -18.63
CA ARG A 22 3.90 2.14 -17.73
C ARG A 22 4.38 1.72 -16.35
N THR A 23 3.53 1.91 -15.35
CA THR A 23 3.80 1.44 -13.99
C THR A 23 3.24 0.03 -13.81
N ALA A 24 4.07 -0.87 -13.30
CA ALA A 24 3.66 -2.19 -12.87
C ALA A 24 4.17 -2.46 -11.45
N VAL A 25 3.43 -3.29 -10.72
CA VAL A 25 3.74 -3.66 -9.34
C VAL A 25 3.96 -5.16 -9.30
N LEU A 26 5.01 -5.61 -8.66
CA LEU A 26 5.20 -7.03 -8.38
C LEU A 26 4.22 -7.46 -7.30
N ASP A 27 3.22 -8.23 -7.70
CA ASP A 27 2.18 -8.76 -6.82
C ASP A 27 2.74 -9.94 -6.03
N ARG A 28 3.18 -10.98 -6.74
CA ARG A 28 3.68 -12.22 -6.14
C ARG A 28 4.68 -12.94 -7.03
N PHE A 29 5.34 -13.94 -6.44
CA PHE A 29 6.10 -14.94 -7.17
C PHE A 29 5.32 -16.26 -7.25
N GLU A 30 5.34 -16.87 -8.42
CA GLU A 30 4.82 -18.20 -8.71
C GLU A 30 6.00 -19.08 -9.14
N GLY A 31 6.71 -19.64 -8.16
CA GLY A 31 7.97 -20.35 -8.39
C GLY A 31 9.03 -19.42 -9.01
N GLU A 32 9.46 -19.75 -10.23
CA GLU A 32 10.43 -18.96 -11.01
C GLU A 32 9.78 -17.82 -11.81
N ARG A 33 8.46 -17.67 -11.75
CA ARG A 33 7.74 -16.58 -12.41
C ARG A 33 7.40 -15.47 -11.42
N ALA A 34 7.44 -14.25 -11.91
CA ALA A 34 7.02 -13.05 -11.21
C ALA A 34 5.76 -12.49 -11.88
N VAL A 35 4.71 -12.26 -11.10
CA VAL A 35 3.44 -11.71 -11.59
C VAL A 35 3.45 -10.21 -11.37
N LEU A 36 3.44 -9.45 -12.47
CA LEU A 36 3.41 -7.99 -12.48
C LEU A 36 1.99 -7.50 -12.78
N ALA A 37 1.38 -6.79 -11.85
CA ALA A 37 0.09 -6.12 -12.04
C ALA A 37 0.29 -4.74 -12.68
N LEU A 38 -0.35 -4.51 -13.83
CA LEU A 38 -0.33 -3.23 -14.55
C LEU A 38 -1.46 -2.32 -14.06
N ASP A 39 -1.12 -1.08 -13.74
CA ASP A 39 -2.05 -0.12 -13.14
C ASP A 39 -3.21 0.27 -14.09
N GLU A 40 -2.92 0.42 -15.39
CA GLU A 40 -3.86 1.00 -16.35
C GLU A 40 -4.97 0.04 -16.83
N ARG A 41 -4.70 -1.26 -16.89
CA ARG A 41 -5.58 -2.22 -17.57
C ARG A 41 -6.14 -3.32 -16.68
N ARG A 42 -5.89 -3.27 -15.36
CA ARG A 42 -6.17 -4.38 -14.44
C ARG A 42 -5.68 -5.72 -15.00
N SER A 43 -4.58 -5.68 -15.73
CA SER A 43 -4.01 -6.82 -16.42
C SER A 43 -2.73 -7.25 -15.71
N SER A 44 -2.47 -8.54 -15.65
CA SER A 44 -1.24 -9.10 -15.10
C SER A 44 -0.34 -9.62 -16.21
N LEU A 45 0.97 -9.47 -16.03
CA LEU A 45 1.98 -10.04 -16.90
C LEU A 45 2.88 -10.98 -16.08
N ALA A 46 2.95 -12.25 -16.48
CA ALA A 46 3.89 -13.19 -15.90
C ALA A 46 5.23 -13.09 -16.63
N VAL A 47 6.30 -12.82 -15.91
CA VAL A 47 7.67 -12.73 -16.44
C VAL A 47 8.60 -13.65 -15.67
N ASP A 48 9.74 -13.98 -16.26
CA ASP A 48 10.75 -14.75 -15.55
C ASP A 48 11.35 -13.93 -14.40
N ARG A 49 11.49 -14.55 -13.23
CA ARG A 49 12.08 -13.91 -12.05
C ARG A 49 13.51 -13.45 -12.32
N SER A 50 14.25 -14.17 -13.17
CA SER A 50 15.61 -13.80 -13.56
C SER A 50 15.68 -12.49 -14.34
N ALA A 51 14.62 -12.15 -15.08
CA ALA A 51 14.51 -10.91 -15.85
C ALA A 51 14.28 -9.67 -14.96
N LEU A 52 13.88 -9.87 -13.69
CA LEU A 52 13.71 -8.76 -12.76
C LEU A 52 15.04 -8.36 -12.09
N PRO A 53 15.30 -7.05 -11.95
CA PRO A 53 16.41 -6.54 -11.15
C PRO A 53 16.33 -7.08 -9.72
N THR A 54 17.44 -7.62 -9.20
CA THR A 54 17.50 -8.24 -7.87
C THR A 54 17.01 -7.30 -6.76
N ALA A 55 17.30 -6.01 -6.88
CA ALA A 55 16.88 -4.98 -5.92
C ALA A 55 15.36 -4.84 -5.77
N GLY A 56 14.58 -5.19 -6.80
CA GLY A 56 13.12 -5.12 -6.78
C GLY A 56 12.44 -6.49 -6.62
N ARG A 57 13.17 -7.56 -6.29
CA ARG A 57 12.61 -8.92 -6.17
C ARG A 57 11.88 -9.15 -4.85
N HIS A 58 10.96 -8.27 -4.52
CA HIS A 58 10.13 -8.36 -3.33
C HIS A 58 8.70 -7.95 -3.69
N ALA A 59 7.72 -8.45 -2.94
CA ALA A 59 6.33 -8.02 -3.10
C ALA A 59 6.23 -6.49 -2.98
N ASP A 60 5.25 -5.92 -3.69
CA ASP A 60 4.95 -4.49 -3.75
C ASP A 60 6.05 -3.62 -4.39
N ALA A 61 7.09 -4.22 -4.98
CA ALA A 61 8.09 -3.49 -5.74
C ALA A 61 7.46 -2.84 -6.98
N VAL A 62 7.69 -1.53 -7.14
CA VAL A 62 7.18 -0.78 -8.29
C VAL A 62 8.24 -0.74 -9.39
N PHE A 63 7.80 -1.05 -10.60
CA PHE A 63 8.61 -1.06 -11.81
C PHE A 63 8.04 -0.12 -12.86
N ARG A 64 8.92 0.54 -13.60
CA ARG A 64 8.59 1.05 -14.94
C ARG A 64 8.81 -0.06 -15.96
N VAL A 65 7.74 -0.40 -16.66
CA VAL A 65 7.75 -1.43 -17.68
C VAL A 65 7.34 -0.84 -19.02
N ARG A 66 7.95 -1.34 -20.10
CA ARG A 66 7.41 -1.17 -21.45
C ARG A 66 6.88 -2.51 -21.92
N VAL A 67 5.63 -2.51 -22.38
CA VAL A 67 4.98 -3.69 -22.94
C VAL A 67 4.75 -3.44 -24.42
N ALA A 68 5.34 -4.27 -25.27
CA ALA A 68 5.14 -4.26 -26.72
C ALA A 68 4.49 -5.57 -27.12
N HIS A 69 3.37 -5.51 -27.85
CA HIS A 69 2.64 -6.70 -28.31
C HIS A 69 2.30 -7.72 -27.19
N GLY A 70 1.96 -7.22 -26.00
CA GLY A 70 1.66 -8.06 -24.83
C GLY A 70 2.88 -8.68 -24.15
N THR A 71 4.09 -8.37 -24.60
CA THR A 71 5.35 -8.91 -24.04
C THR A 71 6.16 -7.82 -23.35
N LEU A 72 6.88 -8.17 -22.29
CA LEU A 72 7.78 -7.26 -21.58
C LEU A 72 8.97 -6.89 -22.49
N ALA A 73 9.06 -5.62 -22.88
CA ALA A 73 10.16 -5.07 -23.67
C ALA A 73 11.28 -4.47 -22.80
N SER A 74 10.93 -3.91 -21.63
CA SER A 74 11.90 -3.35 -20.67
C SER A 74 11.31 -3.35 -19.28
N VAL A 75 12.14 -3.54 -18.27
CA VAL A 75 11.78 -3.41 -16.85
C VAL A 75 12.86 -2.64 -16.09
N ARG A 76 12.45 -1.66 -15.30
CA ARG A 76 13.32 -0.88 -14.42
C ARG A 76 12.67 -0.72 -13.06
N TYR A 77 13.42 -1.03 -12.02
CA TYR A 77 12.96 -0.83 -10.65
C TYR A 77 12.92 0.67 -10.32
N ASP A 78 11.83 1.13 -9.72
CA ASP A 78 11.63 2.53 -9.30
C ASP A 78 11.51 2.59 -7.76
N PRO A 79 12.64 2.76 -7.05
CA PRO A 79 12.66 2.74 -5.58
C PRO A 79 11.92 3.92 -4.97
N GLU A 80 11.90 5.08 -5.63
CA GLU A 80 11.19 6.26 -5.14
C GLU A 80 9.67 6.06 -5.21
N ARG A 81 9.15 5.56 -6.34
CA ARG A 81 7.73 5.19 -6.46
C ARG A 81 7.35 4.13 -5.44
N THR A 82 8.20 3.14 -5.20
CA THR A 82 7.97 2.09 -4.21
C THR A 82 7.81 2.69 -2.80
N ARG A 83 8.73 3.57 -2.39
CA ARG A 83 8.67 4.25 -1.09
C ARG A 83 7.44 5.16 -0.96
N ARG A 84 7.11 5.92 -2.01
CA ARG A 84 5.95 6.80 -2.00
C ARG A 84 4.65 5.99 -1.83
N ARG A 85 4.50 4.89 -2.55
CA ARG A 85 3.29 4.07 -2.45
C ARG A 85 3.14 3.43 -1.07
N ALA A 86 4.24 2.95 -0.49
CA ALA A 86 4.25 2.43 0.88
C ALA A 86 3.80 3.51 1.89
N ARG A 87 4.27 4.75 1.73
CA ARG A 87 3.85 5.89 2.56
C ARG A 87 2.37 6.22 2.38
N GLU A 88 1.89 6.32 1.13
CA GLU A 88 0.48 6.60 0.82
C GLU A 88 -0.46 5.51 1.39
N SER A 89 -0.14 4.24 1.19
CA SER A 89 -0.91 3.13 1.77
C SER A 89 -0.90 3.16 3.29
N ARG A 90 0.23 3.51 3.92
CA ARG A 90 0.32 3.64 5.38
C ARG A 90 -0.52 4.80 5.90
N GLU A 91 -0.42 5.98 5.30
CA GLU A 91 -1.22 7.16 5.66
C GLU A 91 -2.73 6.89 5.53
N GLN A 92 -3.12 6.17 4.48
CA GLN A 92 -4.51 5.77 4.30
C GLN A 92 -4.97 4.76 5.34
N PHE A 93 -4.13 3.79 5.70
CA PHE A 93 -4.43 2.86 6.77
C PHE A 93 -4.57 3.57 8.11
N ASP A 94 -3.64 4.48 8.45
CA ASP A 94 -3.69 5.26 9.68
C ASP A 94 -4.98 6.09 9.74
N ARG A 95 -5.40 6.73 8.63
CA ARG A 95 -6.69 7.44 8.54
C ARG A 95 -7.90 6.52 8.76
N LEU A 96 -7.84 5.26 8.32
CA LEU A 96 -8.93 4.28 8.50
C LEU A 96 -8.91 3.66 9.90
N ALA A 97 -7.74 3.59 10.53
CA ALA A 97 -7.55 3.10 11.88
C ALA A 97 -7.98 4.14 12.92
N ASP A 98 -8.04 5.42 12.56
CA ASP A 98 -8.65 6.44 13.40
C ASP A 98 -10.09 6.03 13.71
N PRO A 99 -10.43 5.86 15.00
CA PRO A 99 -11.78 5.55 15.38
C PRO A 99 -12.69 6.68 14.86
N PRO A 100 -13.84 6.36 14.26
CA PRO A 100 -14.78 7.38 13.83
C PRO A 100 -15.06 8.32 15.02
N PRO A 101 -15.17 9.64 14.79
CA PRO A 101 -15.40 10.58 15.88
C PRO A 101 -16.58 10.07 16.68
N ALA A 102 -16.41 10.01 18.01
CA ALA A 102 -17.44 9.52 18.91
C ALA A 102 -18.70 10.35 18.68
N ARG A 103 -19.60 9.85 17.83
CA ARG A 103 -20.98 10.32 17.78
C ARG A 103 -21.49 9.95 19.14
N GLY A 104 -21.55 10.94 20.04
CA GLY A 104 -22.05 10.77 21.39
C GLY A 104 -23.36 10.02 21.32
N ASN A 105 -23.30 8.73 21.63
CA ASN A 105 -24.51 7.95 21.75
C ASN A 105 -25.19 8.51 23.01
N ARG A 106 -26.44 8.97 22.89
CA ARG A 106 -27.26 9.40 24.02
C ARG A 106 -27.73 8.21 24.89
N ARG A 107 -27.03 7.08 24.88
CA ARG A 107 -27.34 5.86 25.65
C ARG A 107 -26.32 5.55 26.74
N ASP A 108 -25.22 6.31 26.86
CA ASP A 108 -24.29 6.21 27.99
C ASP A 108 -24.56 7.23 29.11
N ALA A 109 -25.62 8.05 28.99
CA ALA A 109 -26.12 8.86 30.09
C ALA A 109 -27.00 8.04 31.04
N ARG A 110 -26.50 6.91 31.55
CA ARG A 110 -27.01 6.41 32.82
C ARG A 110 -26.19 7.10 33.91
N PRO A 111 -26.72 8.12 34.61
CA PRO A 111 -26.01 8.65 35.76
C PRO A 111 -25.84 7.47 36.73
N GLY A 112 -24.58 7.16 37.06
CA GLY A 112 -24.28 6.15 38.06
C GLY A 112 -25.06 6.42 39.35
N PRO A 113 -25.48 5.37 40.08
CA PRO A 113 -26.23 5.56 41.31
C PRO A 113 -25.42 6.45 42.25
N LYS A 114 -26.07 7.50 42.74
CA LYS A 114 -25.49 8.49 43.61
C LYS A 114 -25.31 7.78 44.95
N GLU A 115 -24.12 7.26 45.21
CA GLU A 115 -23.77 6.82 46.55
C GLU A 115 -23.83 8.04 47.45
N ARG A 116 -24.97 8.18 48.15
CA ARG A 116 -25.09 8.99 49.35
C ARG A 116 -24.18 8.34 50.40
N CYS A 117 -22.89 8.63 50.31
CA CYS A 117 -21.98 8.38 51.41
C CYS A 117 -22.21 9.50 52.42
N GLY A 118 -22.90 9.16 53.51
CA GLY A 118 -23.20 10.07 54.59
C GLY A 118 -21.92 10.49 55.31
N ALA A 119 -21.76 11.80 55.50
CA ALA A 119 -20.98 12.33 56.61
C ALA A 119 -21.94 13.14 57.48
N ARG A 120 -22.49 12.48 58.50
CA ARG A 120 -22.95 13.18 59.70
C ARG A 120 -21.71 13.85 60.31
N ARG A 121 -21.68 15.17 60.38
CA ARG A 121 -21.04 15.85 61.50
C ARG A 121 -22.10 16.70 62.19
N SER A 122 -22.59 16.10 63.26
CA SER A 122 -23.26 16.74 64.36
C SER A 122 -22.27 17.61 65.12
N GLY A 123 -22.76 18.75 65.63
CA GLY A 123 -22.14 19.57 66.67
C GLY A 123 -21.37 20.76 66.10
N ALA A 124 -21.49 21.97 66.62
CA ALA A 124 -22.29 22.50 67.72
C ALA A 124 -22.15 24.03 67.65
N ASP A 125 -23.21 24.74 68.01
CA ASP A 125 -23.24 25.98 68.80
C ASP A 125 -22.05 26.95 68.71
N ALA A 126 -22.32 28.18 68.29
CA ALA A 126 -22.32 29.33 69.21
C ALA A 126 -22.59 30.64 68.45
N GLU A 127 -23.55 31.39 68.98
CA GLU A 127 -23.85 32.78 68.67
C GLU A 127 -22.66 33.73 68.96
N GLY A 128 -22.69 34.89 68.32
CA GLY A 128 -21.82 36.03 68.59
C GLY A 128 -21.91 37.08 67.50
#